data_AF-A0A8H6MIF4-F1
#
_entry.id   AF-A0A8H6MIF4-F1
#
_cell.length_a   1.000
_cell.length_b   1.000
_cell.length_c   1.000
_cell.angle_alpha   90.00
_cell.angle_beta   90.00
_cell.angle_gamma   90.00
#
_symmetry.space_group_name_H-M   'P 1'
#
loop_
_entity.id
_entity.type
_entity.pdbx_description
1 polymer ?
#
loop_
_entity_poly.entity_id
_entity_poly.type
_entity_poly.pdbx_seq_one_letter_code
_entity_poly.pdbx_strand_id
1 'polypeptide(L)'
;MDCTGLQADVYVCVGLAAADAPRPTAATTTMAVPSTGATPSPTQEGMVAGCAEFYLVQSGDGCWAISDAQGISLDEFYMWNPAVKTDCSGLQANVYVCIGVA
;
A
#
# COMPACT_ATOMS: atom_id res chain seq x y z
N MET A 1 1.27 18.33 -32.06
CA MET A 1 0.23 17.33 -31.77
C MET A 1 0.95 16.05 -31.39
N ASP A 2 1.11 15.63 -30.15
CA ASP A 2 0.67 16.11 -28.85
C ASP A 2 1.62 15.42 -27.85
N CYS A 3 2.33 16.18 -27.02
CA CYS A 3 3.04 15.59 -25.88
C CYS A 3 2.11 15.58 -24.64
N THR A 4 0.84 15.25 -24.86
CA THR A 4 -0.20 15.28 -23.83
C THR A 4 -0.35 13.86 -23.29
N GLY A 5 0.46 13.52 -22.29
CA GLY A 5 0.39 12.21 -21.63
C GLY A 5 1.65 11.74 -20.90
N LEU A 6 2.74 12.52 -20.87
CA LEU A 6 3.92 12.17 -20.09
C LEU A 6 3.70 12.54 -18.61
N GLN A 7 3.15 11.60 -17.85
CA GLN A 7 3.23 11.68 -16.38
C GLN A 7 4.65 11.26 -15.97
N ALA A 8 5.28 12.10 -15.15
CA ALA A 8 6.58 11.83 -14.57
C ALA A 8 6.54 10.55 -13.72
N ASP A 9 7.64 9.80 -13.73
CA ASP A 9 7.94 8.61 -12.92
C ASP A 9 7.42 7.24 -13.37
N VAL A 10 7.39 6.96 -14.68
CA VAL A 10 7.27 5.58 -15.18
C VAL A 10 8.41 5.23 -16.15
N TYR A 11 9.35 4.40 -15.67
CA TYR A 11 10.29 3.67 -16.52
C TYR A 11 9.71 2.29 -16.86
N VAL A 12 9.33 2.07 -18.12
CA VAL A 12 8.94 0.74 -18.63
C VAL A 12 10.15 0.07 -19.28
N CYS A 13 10.53 -1.10 -18.77
CA CYS A 13 11.43 -2.01 -19.47
C CYS A 13 10.64 -2.92 -20.40
N VAL A 14 10.75 -2.72 -21.72
CA VAL A 14 10.20 -3.62 -22.75
C VAL A 14 11.30 -4.63 -23.12
N GLY A 15 11.11 -5.90 -22.76
CA GLY A 15 12.13 -6.93 -22.89
C GLY A 15 12.39 -7.37 -24.33
N LEU A 16 13.68 -7.54 -24.66
CA LEU A 16 14.17 -8.37 -25.77
C LEU A 16 15.39 -9.20 -25.31
N ALA A 17 15.46 -10.42 -25.81
CA ALA A 17 16.16 -11.61 -25.30
C ALA A 17 17.68 -11.55 -25.04
N ALA A 18 18.11 -12.42 -24.10
CA ALA A 18 19.15 -13.46 -24.22
C ALA A 18 20.25 -13.47 -23.13
N ALA A 19 20.35 -14.64 -22.48
CA ALA A 19 21.53 -15.34 -21.96
C ALA A 19 22.41 -14.72 -20.82
N ASP A 20 22.56 -15.57 -19.80
CA ASP A 20 23.71 -15.81 -18.93
C ASP A 20 23.95 -14.91 -17.69
N ALA A 21 23.98 -15.59 -16.55
CA ALA A 21 24.13 -15.03 -15.20
C ALA A 21 25.55 -14.50 -14.92
N PRO A 22 25.64 -13.53 -13.99
CA PRO A 22 26.40 -13.80 -12.76
C PRO A 22 25.69 -13.33 -11.48
N ARG A 23 25.76 -14.15 -10.43
CA ARG A 23 25.66 -13.76 -8.99
C ARG A 23 27.05 -13.26 -8.56
N PRO A 24 27.30 -12.35 -7.58
CA PRO A 24 26.51 -11.86 -6.43
C PRO A 24 26.39 -10.30 -6.37
N THR A 25 25.60 -9.65 -5.51
CA THR A 25 25.86 -9.39 -4.08
C THR A 25 24.62 -8.73 -3.49
N ALA A 26 24.12 -9.25 -2.37
CA ALA A 26 23.02 -8.63 -1.63
C ALA A 26 23.48 -7.27 -1.10
N ALA A 27 22.98 -6.19 -1.69
CA ALA A 27 23.07 -4.87 -1.09
C ALA A 27 22.06 -4.84 0.07
N THR A 28 22.57 -5.00 1.29
CA THR A 28 21.83 -4.63 2.50
C THR A 28 21.72 -3.10 2.51
N THR A 29 20.70 -2.57 1.85
CA THR A 29 20.28 -1.19 2.08
C THR A 29 19.67 -1.16 3.47
N THR A 30 20.46 -0.68 4.44
CA THR A 30 19.96 -0.28 5.74
C THR A 30 18.83 0.72 5.53
N MET A 31 17.68 0.35 6.10
CA MET A 31 16.41 1.04 6.09
C MET A 31 16.57 2.55 6.26
N ALA A 32 16.10 3.32 5.29
CA ALA A 32 15.63 4.65 5.58
C ALA A 32 14.35 4.48 6.39
N VAL A 33 14.42 4.72 7.70
CA VAL A 33 13.21 4.88 8.53
C VAL A 33 12.49 6.10 7.96
N PRO A 34 11.32 5.98 7.32
CA PRO A 34 10.59 7.18 6.97
C PRO A 34 10.16 7.83 8.26
N SER A 35 10.55 9.10 8.38
CA SER A 35 10.12 10.02 9.40
C SER A 35 8.62 9.89 9.61
N THR A 36 8.26 9.64 10.87
CA THR A 36 6.91 9.57 11.41
C THR A 36 6.04 10.72 10.92
N GLY A 37 5.29 10.49 9.84
CA GLY A 37 4.05 11.22 9.62
C GLY A 37 3.17 10.98 10.85
N ALA A 38 2.57 12.03 11.39
CA ALA A 38 1.66 11.87 12.52
C ALA A 38 0.56 10.89 12.11
N THR A 39 0.35 9.83 12.88
CA THR A 39 -0.78 8.93 12.66
C THR A 39 -2.07 9.74 12.75
N PRO A 40 -2.93 9.70 11.71
CA PRO A 40 -4.15 10.47 11.72
C PRO A 40 -5.11 9.98 12.82
N SER A 41 -6.10 10.80 13.14
CA SER A 41 -7.12 10.47 14.15
C SER A 41 -8.51 10.81 13.60
N PRO A 42 -9.53 9.97 13.83
CA PRO A 42 -9.48 8.69 14.55
C PRO A 42 -8.97 7.53 13.67
N THR A 43 -8.20 6.61 14.22
CA THR A 43 -7.80 5.37 13.54
C THR A 43 -8.64 4.19 13.99
N GLN A 44 -8.77 3.21 13.11
CA GLN A 44 -9.39 1.94 13.45
C GLN A 44 -8.53 1.19 14.48
N GLU A 45 -9.17 0.69 15.54
CA GLU A 45 -8.52 -0.18 16.51
C GLU A 45 -7.90 -1.40 15.81
N GLY A 46 -6.77 -1.89 16.32
CA GLY A 46 -6.10 -3.07 15.78
C GLY A 46 -5.33 -2.83 14.47
N MET A 47 -5.27 -1.60 13.96
CA MET A 47 -4.38 -1.24 12.84
C MET A 47 -2.91 -1.46 13.22
N VAL A 48 -2.11 -1.93 12.25
CA VAL A 48 -0.69 -2.26 12.42
C VAL A 48 0.15 -1.03 12.81
N ALA A 49 1.22 -1.26 13.56
CA ALA A 49 2.25 -0.25 13.80
C ALA A 49 3.15 -0.08 12.56
N GLY A 50 3.61 1.14 12.30
CA GLY A 50 4.47 1.42 11.14
C GLY A 50 3.71 1.62 9.82
N CYS A 51 2.39 1.85 9.90
CA CYS A 51 1.63 2.29 8.75
C CYS A 51 2.16 3.65 8.24
N ALA A 52 2.47 3.70 6.94
CA ALA A 52 2.97 4.87 6.25
C ALA A 52 1.87 5.57 5.44
N GLU A 53 0.87 4.83 4.98
CA GLU A 53 -0.24 5.35 4.16
C GLU A 53 -1.60 4.97 4.75
N PHE A 54 -2.52 5.95 4.78
CA PHE A 54 -3.81 5.83 5.46
C PHE A 54 -4.96 6.16 4.51
N TYR A 55 -6.07 5.43 4.67
CA TYR A 55 -7.33 5.67 3.96
C TYR A 55 -8.45 5.99 4.96
N LEU A 56 -9.19 7.09 4.74
CA LEU A 56 -10.37 7.42 5.53
C LEU A 56 -11.58 6.68 4.97
N VAL A 57 -12.06 5.68 5.71
CA VAL A 57 -13.18 4.85 5.29
C VAL A 57 -14.45 5.68 5.18
N GLN A 58 -15.09 5.63 4.01
CA GLN A 58 -16.40 6.22 3.77
C GLN A 58 -17.52 5.24 4.11
N SER A 59 -18.70 5.78 4.41
CA SER A 59 -19.87 4.93 4.63
C SER A 59 -20.24 4.18 3.34
N GLY A 60 -20.26 2.86 3.41
CA GLY A 60 -20.58 1.99 2.28
C GLY A 60 -19.37 1.41 1.55
N ASP A 61 -18.15 1.76 1.98
CA ASP A 61 -16.94 1.11 1.49
C ASP A 61 -16.88 -0.35 1.92
N GLY A 62 -16.17 -1.15 1.11
CA GLY A 62 -15.80 -2.51 1.43
C GLY A 62 -14.30 -2.71 1.24
N CYS A 63 -13.75 -3.67 1.97
CA CYS A 63 -12.31 -3.95 2.00
C CYS A 63 -11.77 -4.23 0.59
N TRP A 64 -12.52 -4.97 -0.23
CA TRP A 64 -12.16 -5.23 -1.62
C TRP A 64 -12.11 -3.95 -2.48
N ALA A 65 -13.10 -3.07 -2.33
CA ALA A 65 -13.16 -1.82 -3.09
C ALA A 65 -12.02 -0.86 -2.69
N ILE A 66 -11.70 -0.80 -1.39
CA ILE A 66 -10.55 -0.02 -0.88
C ILE A 66 -9.26 -0.61 -1.43
N SER A 67 -9.04 -1.91 -1.29
CA SER A 67 -7.80 -2.56 -1.74
C SER A 67 -7.58 -2.42 -3.24
N ASP A 68 -8.64 -2.62 -4.04
CA ASP A 68 -8.60 -2.45 -5.50
C ASP A 68 -8.29 -1.01 -5.90
N ALA A 69 -8.94 -0.03 -5.27
CA ALA A 69 -8.71 1.39 -5.55
C ALA A 69 -7.31 1.87 -5.14
N GLN A 70 -6.69 1.24 -4.13
CA GLN A 70 -5.32 1.55 -3.70
C GLN A 70 -4.26 0.66 -4.37
N GLY A 71 -4.66 -0.32 -5.18
CA GLY A 71 -3.74 -1.22 -5.86
C GLY A 71 -2.97 -2.17 -4.94
N ILE A 72 -3.53 -2.51 -3.78
CA ILE A 72 -2.93 -3.44 -2.79
C ILE A 72 -3.69 -4.76 -2.77
N SER A 73 -3.04 -5.84 -2.31
CA SER A 73 -3.72 -7.11 -2.14
C SER A 73 -4.72 -7.04 -0.98
N LEU A 74 -5.86 -7.70 -1.12
CA LEU A 74 -6.85 -7.77 -0.03
C LEU A 74 -6.27 -8.46 1.22
N ASP A 75 -5.41 -9.46 1.04
CA ASP A 75 -4.68 -10.11 2.14
C ASP A 75 -3.74 -9.14 2.88
N GLU A 76 -3.02 -8.28 2.16
CA GLU A 76 -2.18 -7.24 2.78
C GLU A 76 -3.02 -6.25 3.57
N PHE A 77 -4.16 -5.83 3.02
CA PHE A 77 -5.11 -4.98 3.72
C PHE A 77 -5.60 -5.62 5.03
N TYR A 78 -5.94 -6.92 5.02
CA TYR A 78 -6.33 -7.64 6.25
C TYR A 78 -5.19 -7.81 7.23
N MET A 79 -3.97 -8.04 6.76
CA MET A 79 -2.78 -8.13 7.60
C MET A 79 -2.49 -6.82 8.32
N TRP A 80 -2.68 -5.68 7.65
CA TRP A 80 -2.45 -4.36 8.25
C TRP A 80 -3.61 -3.89 9.12
N ASN A 81 -4.80 -4.45 8.94
CA ASN A 81 -6.01 -4.05 9.65
C ASN A 81 -6.79 -5.25 10.21
N PRO A 82 -6.22 -6.08 11.11
CA PRO A 82 -6.84 -7.32 11.58
C PRO A 82 -8.22 -7.13 12.22
N ALA A 83 -8.54 -5.96 12.77
CA ALA A 83 -9.86 -5.67 13.33
C ALA A 83 -10.97 -5.59 12.29
N VAL A 84 -10.67 -5.40 10.99
CA VAL A 84 -11.67 -5.44 9.92
C VAL A 84 -12.18 -6.85 9.64
N LYS A 85 -11.40 -7.87 10.06
CA LYS A 85 -11.61 -9.31 9.81
C LYS A 85 -11.55 -9.65 8.32
N THR A 86 -11.45 -10.95 8.02
CA THR A 86 -11.37 -11.47 6.64
C THR A 86 -12.68 -11.38 5.88
N ASP A 87 -13.81 -11.20 6.58
CA ASP A 87 -15.14 -10.97 6.02
C ASP A 87 -15.50 -9.48 5.95
N CYS A 88 -14.57 -8.58 6.28
CA CYS A 88 -14.75 -7.13 6.27
C CYS A 88 -15.84 -6.58 7.22
N SER A 89 -16.51 -7.42 8.02
CA SER A 89 -17.59 -6.98 8.93
C SER A 89 -17.11 -6.07 10.05
N GLY A 90 -15.80 -6.01 10.29
CA GLY A 90 -15.21 -5.12 11.26
C GLY A 90 -14.86 -3.74 10.72
N LEU A 91 -14.94 -3.49 9.41
CA LEU A 91 -14.60 -2.20 8.82
C LEU A 91 -15.51 -1.08 9.35
N GLN A 92 -14.93 -0.04 9.93
CA GLN A 92 -15.67 1.09 10.51
C GLN A 92 -15.60 2.29 9.58
N ALA A 93 -16.73 2.99 9.41
CA ALA A 93 -16.76 4.24 8.65
C ALA A 93 -16.23 5.42 9.48
N ASN A 94 -15.71 6.44 8.79
CA ASN A 94 -15.16 7.68 9.35
C ASN A 94 -13.92 7.48 10.25
N VAL A 95 -13.19 6.39 10.06
CA VAL A 95 -11.89 6.14 10.71
C VAL A 95 -10.83 5.84 9.66
N TYR A 96 -9.58 6.06 10.02
CA TYR A 96 -8.43 5.75 9.17
C TYR A 96 -8.01 4.28 9.32
N VAL A 97 -7.80 3.63 8.18
CA VAL A 97 -7.22 2.28 8.06
C VAL A 97 -5.88 2.36 7.33
N CYS A 98 -5.03 1.36 7.53
CA CYS A 98 -3.73 1.28 6.89
C CYS A 98 -3.85 0.72 5.47
N ILE A 99 -3.22 1.38 4.52
CA ILE A 99 -3.16 0.94 3.11
C ILE A 99 -1.71 0.82 2.60
N GLY A 100 -0.72 1.03 3.46
CA GLY A 100 0.68 0.85 3.10
C GLY A 100 1.59 0.94 4.33
N VAL A 101 2.57 0.06 4.41
CA VAL A 101 3.68 0.10 5.37
C VAL A 101 4.96 0.45 4.63
N ALA A 102 5.90 1.10 5.31
CA ALA A 102 7.19 1.47 4.75
C ALA A 102 8.31 0.47 5.04
#